data_AF-A0A0B0D8C9-F1
#
_entry.id   AF-A0A0B0D8C9-F1
#
_cell.length_a   1.000
_cell.length_b   1.000
_cell.length_c   1.000
_cell.angle_alpha   90.00
_cell.angle_beta   90.00
_cell.angle_gamma   90.00
#
_symmetry.space_group_name_H-M   'P 1'
#
loop_
_entity.id
_entity.type
_entity.pdbx_description
1 polymer ?
#
loop_
_entity_poly.entity_id
_entity_poly.type
_entity_poly.pdbx_seq_one_letter_code
_entity_poly.pdbx_strand_id
1 'polypeptide(L)'
;AGSVCGHNGKKRQKFSHDLINANLVHLISCDAHNSSSRGFCLTEAYTEVRAEHDLEMVYFFAENAEAVVEGNMVETFEPEKVKRSKLLGLFSK
;
A
#
# COMPACT_ATOMS: atom_id res chain seq x y z
N ALA A 1 4.52 -4.56 0.81
CA ALA A 1 3.88 -5.65 0.04
C ALA A 1 3.01 -6.53 0.95
N GLY A 2 3.58 -7.25 1.93
CA GLY A 2 2.82 -8.18 2.77
C GLY A 2 1.66 -7.56 3.56
N SER A 3 1.75 -6.28 3.93
CA SER A 3 0.62 -5.55 4.49
C SER A 3 -0.46 -5.26 3.45
N VAL A 4 -0.09 -4.91 2.22
CA VAL A 4 -1.02 -4.60 1.11
C VAL A 4 -1.75 -5.86 0.65
N CYS A 5 -1.06 -6.97 0.37
CA CYS A 5 -1.71 -8.23 -0.03
C CYS A 5 -2.35 -9.02 1.14
N GLY A 6 -2.35 -8.47 2.37
CA GLY A 6 -3.04 -9.09 3.50
C GLY A 6 -2.32 -10.25 4.19
N HIS A 7 -1.10 -10.62 3.79
CA HIS A 7 -0.26 -11.58 4.53
C HIS A 7 -0.02 -11.17 5.99
N ASN A 8 0.07 -9.87 6.25
CA ASN A 8 0.21 -9.35 7.61
C ASN A 8 -1.15 -9.22 8.32
N GLY A 9 -2.26 -9.67 7.75
CA GLY A 9 -3.59 -9.70 8.36
C GLY A 9 -4.46 -8.48 8.03
N LYS A 10 -5.78 -8.71 8.07
CA LYS A 10 -6.83 -7.81 7.55
C LYS A 10 -6.80 -6.38 8.09
N LYS A 11 -6.44 -6.18 9.36
CA LYS A 11 -6.33 -4.83 9.95
C LYS A 11 -5.21 -4.02 9.30
N ARG A 12 -4.05 -4.66 9.05
CA ARG A 12 -2.90 -4.01 8.40
C ARG A 12 -3.14 -3.81 6.91
N GLN A 13 -3.82 -4.74 6.25
CA GLN A 13 -4.32 -4.56 4.88
C GLN A 13 -5.19 -3.32 4.79
N LYS A 14 -6.32 -3.29 5.50
CA LYS A 14 -7.22 -2.15 5.47
C LYS A 14 -6.48 -0.82 5.71
N PHE A 15 -5.65 -0.76 6.75
CA PHE A 15 -4.92 0.47 7.05
C PHE A 15 -3.92 0.85 5.95
N SER A 16 -3.27 -0.12 5.29
CA SER A 16 -2.37 0.16 4.17
C SER A 16 -3.13 0.79 3.00
N HIS A 17 -4.32 0.27 2.66
CA HIS A 17 -5.16 0.86 1.62
C HIS A 17 -5.71 2.24 2.02
N ASP A 18 -6.05 2.44 3.30
CA ASP A 18 -6.44 3.75 3.82
C ASP A 18 -5.31 4.80 3.66
N LEU A 19 -4.05 4.40 3.77
CA LEU A 19 -2.89 5.27 3.53
C LEU A 19 -2.66 5.56 2.05
N ILE A 20 -2.81 4.55 1.18
CA ILE A 20 -2.71 4.72 -0.28
C ILE A 20 -3.77 5.72 -0.76
N ASN A 21 -5.03 5.53 -0.35
CA ASN A 21 -6.15 6.44 -0.66
C ASN A 21 -5.96 7.87 -0.15
N ALA A 22 -5.07 8.07 0.83
CA ALA A 22 -4.77 9.37 1.41
C ALA A 22 -3.51 10.01 0.81
N ASN A 23 -2.95 9.45 -0.26
CA ASN A 23 -1.72 9.91 -0.90
C ASN A 23 -0.50 9.90 0.04
N LEU A 24 -0.49 9.01 1.04
CA LEU A 24 0.56 8.95 2.07
C LEU A 24 1.60 7.84 1.81
N VAL A 25 1.52 7.16 0.67
CA VAL A 25 2.42 6.07 0.29
C VAL A 25 2.99 6.40 -1.07
N HIS A 26 4.32 6.33 -1.19
CA HIS A 26 5.05 6.62 -2.44
C HIS A 26 5.72 5.39 -3.03
N LEU A 27 5.95 4.35 -2.22
CA LEU A 27 6.71 3.15 -2.58
C LEU A 27 6.07 1.92 -1.92
N ILE A 28 6.16 0.78 -2.59
CA ILE A 28 5.85 -0.52 -2.03
C ILE A 28 7.10 -1.40 -2.11
N SER A 29 7.57 -1.88 -0.95
CA SER A 29 8.68 -2.84 -0.88
C SER A 29 8.21 -4.20 -0.34
N CYS A 30 9.00 -5.25 -0.58
CA CYS A 30 8.69 -6.60 -0.06
C CYS A 30 8.94 -6.75 1.44
N ASP A 31 9.94 -6.05 1.99
CA ASP A 31 10.47 -6.28 3.34
C ASP A 31 10.79 -7.77 3.62
N ALA A 32 11.22 -8.49 2.58
CA ALA A 32 11.49 -9.92 2.68
C ALA A 32 12.76 -10.19 3.51
N HIS A 33 12.69 -11.19 4.39
CA HIS A 33 13.81 -11.61 5.25
C HIS A 33 14.15 -13.10 5.07
N ASN A 34 13.25 -13.89 4.50
CA ASN A 34 13.44 -15.30 4.18
C ASN A 34 12.56 -15.68 2.97
N SER A 35 12.62 -16.91 2.50
CA SER A 35 11.79 -17.40 1.37
C SER A 35 10.47 -18.03 1.79
N SER A 36 10.13 -18.04 3.08
CA SER A 36 8.93 -18.68 3.63
C SER A 36 7.98 -17.66 4.27
N SER A 37 8.04 -17.49 5.59
CA SER A 37 7.09 -16.68 6.37
C SER A 37 7.18 -15.17 6.12
N ARG A 38 8.34 -14.67 5.68
CA ARG A 38 8.58 -13.26 5.30
C ARG A 38 9.20 -13.21 3.90
N GLY A 39 8.51 -13.84 2.96
CA GLY A 39 8.87 -13.96 1.55
C GLY A 39 8.57 -12.74 0.69
N PHE A 40 8.98 -12.84 -0.58
CA PHE A 40 8.66 -11.87 -1.62
C PHE A 40 7.20 -11.99 -2.03
N CYS A 41 6.46 -10.87 -2.01
CA CYS A 41 5.04 -10.81 -2.36
C CYS A 41 4.71 -9.55 -3.17
N LEU A 42 5.67 -9.01 -3.94
CA LEU A 42 5.46 -7.79 -4.72
C LEU A 42 4.45 -7.98 -5.86
N THR A 43 4.53 -9.08 -6.61
CA THR A 43 3.57 -9.38 -7.68
C THR A 43 2.14 -9.43 -7.17
N GLU A 44 1.91 -10.10 -6.04
CA GLU A 44 0.60 -10.19 -5.39
C GLU A 44 0.14 -8.82 -4.88
N ALA A 45 1.04 -8.05 -4.25
CA ALA A 45 0.72 -6.70 -3.81
C ALA A 45 0.32 -5.78 -4.98
N TYR A 46 0.97 -5.87 -6.13
CA TYR A 46 0.57 -5.09 -7.31
C TYR A 46 -0.76 -5.57 -7.93
N THR A 47 -1.04 -6.88 -7.89
CA THR A 47 -2.37 -7.40 -8.27
C THR A 47 -3.46 -6.82 -7.38
N GLU A 48 -3.22 -6.77 -6.06
CA GLU A 48 -4.15 -6.18 -5.09
C GLU A 48 -4.32 -4.67 -5.30
N VAL A 49 -3.22 -3.94 -5.51
CA VAL A 49 -3.26 -2.50 -5.83
C VAL A 49 -4.09 -2.25 -7.08
N ARG A 50 -3.88 -3.03 -8.14
CA ARG A 50 -4.68 -2.91 -9.37
C ARG A 50 -6.16 -3.12 -9.12
N ALA A 51 -6.51 -4.08 -8.28
CA ALA A 51 -7.91 -4.41 -7.98
C ALA A 51 -8.60 -3.30 -7.17
N GLU A 52 -7.90 -2.71 -6.20
CA GLU A 52 -8.47 -1.74 -5.24
C GLU A 52 -8.31 -0.27 -5.65
N HIS A 53 -7.24 0.06 -6.41
CA HIS A 53 -6.83 1.44 -6.71
C HIS A 53 -6.54 1.69 -8.19
N ASP A 54 -6.82 0.73 -9.07
CA ASP A 54 -6.56 0.76 -10.52
C ASP A 54 -5.10 0.60 -10.99
N LEU A 55 -4.95 0.58 -12.32
CA LEU A 55 -3.67 0.34 -13.00
C LEU A 55 -2.72 1.55 -12.93
N GLU A 56 -3.25 2.77 -12.86
CA GLU A 56 -2.44 3.99 -12.75
C GLU A 56 -1.64 3.99 -11.45
N MET A 57 -2.26 3.58 -10.35
CA MET A 57 -1.56 3.45 -9.07
C MET A 57 -0.47 2.36 -9.06
N VAL A 58 -0.62 1.30 -9.87
CA VAL A 58 0.47 0.32 -10.05
C VAL A 58 1.68 0.97 -10.72
N TYR A 59 1.46 1.74 -11.80
CA TYR A 59 2.54 2.45 -12.49
C TYR A 59 3.19 3.48 -11.59
N PHE A 60 2.41 4.31 -10.88
CA PHE A 60 2.92 5.27 -9.90
C PHE A 60 3.93 4.65 -8.93
N PHE A 61 3.60 3.51 -8.32
CA PHE A 61 4.50 2.84 -7.38
C PHE A 61 5.71 2.19 -8.05
N ALA A 62 5.56 1.65 -9.27
CA ALA A 62 6.66 1.02 -9.99
C ALA A 62 7.68 2.06 -10.50
N GLU A 63 7.19 3.14 -11.10
CA GLU A 63 7.99 4.25 -11.61
C GLU A 63 8.67 5.00 -10.46
N ASN A 64 7.99 5.21 -9.33
CA ASN A 64 8.65 5.79 -8.14
C ASN A 64 9.78 4.89 -7.61
N ALA A 65 9.65 3.57 -7.69
CA ALA A 65 10.71 2.66 -7.28
C ALA A 65 11.93 2.76 -8.23
N GLU A 66 11.70 2.88 -9.53
CA GLU A 66 12.75 3.13 -10.53
C GLU A 66 13.41 4.49 -10.29
N ALA A 67 12.64 5.56 -10.11
CA ALA A 67 13.16 6.89 -9.82
C ALA A 67 14.09 6.91 -8.60
N VAL A 68 13.75 6.18 -7.53
CA VAL A 68 14.63 6.03 -6.35
C VAL A 68 15.95 5.35 -6.70
N VAL A 69 15.92 4.31 -7.53
CA VAL A 69 17.14 3.59 -7.95
C VAL A 69 18.04 4.48 -8.80
N GLU A 70 17.44 5.33 -9.64
CA GLU A 70 18.16 6.27 -10.50
C GLU A 70 18.63 7.54 -9.77
N GLY A 71 18.19 7.77 -8.53
CA GLY A 71 18.47 8.99 -7.77
C GLY A 71 17.64 10.20 -8.25
N ASN A 72 16.53 9.94 -8.94
CA ASN A 72 15.59 10.94 -9.42
C ASN A 72 14.55 11.30 -8.33
N MET A 73 13.85 12.42 -8.55
CA MET A 73 12.73 12.82 -7.70
C MET A 73 11.55 11.89 -7.94
N VAL A 74 10.87 11.47 -6.87
CA VAL A 74 9.64 10.66 -6.95
C VAL A 74 8.42 11.53 -7.21
N GLU A 75 7.43 10.97 -7.88
CA GLU A 75 6.10 11.58 -8.05
C GLU A 75 5.34 11.57 -6.72
N THR A 76 4.54 12.63 -6.48
CA THR A 76 3.78 12.80 -5.25
C THR A 76 2.44 13.45 -5.51
N PHE A 77 1.40 13.01 -4.80
CA PHE A 77 0.11 13.68 -4.76
C PHE A 77 -0.05 14.48 -3.45
N GLU A 78 -0.93 15.48 -3.44
CA GLU A 78 -1.23 16.25 -2.23
C GLU A 78 -1.73 15.31 -1.12
N PRO A 79 -1.10 15.30 0.08
CA PRO A 79 -1.48 14.39 1.14
C PRO A 79 -2.86 14.74 1.72
N GLU A 80 -3.70 13.72 1.90
CA GLU A 80 -5.00 13.85 2.54
C GLU A 80 -5.00 13.28 3.97
N LYS A 81 -6.01 13.65 4.76
CA LYS A 81 -6.26 13.00 6.06
C LYS A 81 -6.91 11.64 5.83
N VAL A 82 -6.35 10.60 6.47
CA VAL A 82 -6.96 9.27 6.49
C VAL A 82 -8.39 9.33 7.07
N LYS A 83 -9.37 9.00 6.23
CA LYS A 83 -10.79 8.98 6.61
C LYS A 83 -11.05 7.82 7.58
N ARG A 84 -11.38 8.12 8.83
CA ARG A 84 -11.90 7.11 9.77
C ARG A 84 -13.40 6.94 9.53
N SER A 85 -13.82 5.79 9.02
CA SER A 85 -15.25 5.46 8.99
C SER A 85 -15.75 5.39 10.43
N LYS A 86 -16.62 6.33 10.84
CA LYS A 86 -17.44 6.17 12.03
C LYS A 86 -18.51 5.14 11.69
N LEU A 87 -18.16 3.85 11.76
CA LEU A 87 -19.19 2.82 11.76
C LEU A 87 -20.08 3.13 12.96
N LEU A 88 -21.36 3.35 12.67
CA LEU A 88 -22.41 3.82 13.59
C LEU A 88 -22.22 3.26 15.00
N GLY A 89 -22.24 4.15 16.01
CA GLY A 89 -21.94 3.89 17.42
C GLY A 89 -22.85 2.88 18.11
N LEU A 90 -22.81 1.61 17.70
CA LEU A 90 -23.58 0.52 18.27
C LEU A 90 -22.78 -0.35 19.27
N PHE A 91 -21.53 0.02 19.57
CA PHE A 91 -20.73 -0.69 20.58
C PHE A 91 -19.90 0.24 21.47
N SER A 92 -20.39 1.46 21.75
CA SER A 92 -19.96 2.18 22.94
C SER A 92 -20.89 1.82 24.10
N LYS A 93 -20.56 0.76 24.82
CA LYS A 93 -20.92 0.58 26.23
C LYS A 93 -19.62 0.50 27.02
#